data_AF-A0A0D2JG69-F1
#
_entry.id   AF-A0A0D2JG69-F1
#
_cell.length_a   1.000
_cell.length_b   1.000
_cell.length_c   1.000
_cell.angle_alpha   90.00
_cell.angle_beta   90.00
_cell.angle_gamma   90.00
#
_symmetry.space_group_name_H-M   'P 1'
#
loop_
_entity.id
_entity.type
_entity.pdbx_description
1 polymer ?
#
loop_
_entity_poly.entity_id
_entity_poly.type
_entity_poly.pdbx_seq_one_letter_code
_entity_poly.pdbx_strand_id
1 'polypeptide(L)'
;MGQFFETLPPSLLPWLLEQKVFYIASAPLSGDGHVNVSPKGVSDKGGPFFGVLKEFKNGRSSVGDGDDGDDDDEEKKATTANDKNVVIRQFWYMDLTGSGIETTSHLHEPGNGRITVMFNAFSGPPRILRIFGKGTPLEYGTPAFNDIVRSQNITIIPGTRSIILVDIHQVGTSCGFSMPCYDFVSFRPTLNDFFEKRAASERAGKREDGIERYWAYKNAWSMDGLPGLQRGVNTAVTDNVKPIKKMVGPYAPSSKSNGHSKGRSRALTPEHLILVAVLSSLTTAVLVLLMLRVVGNERIMLGRGIWR
;
A
#
# COMPACT_ATOMS: atom_id res chain seq x y z
N MET A 1 -18.27 -21.39 7.76
CA MET A 1 -18.45 -20.59 6.53
C MET A 1 -17.70 -19.30 6.70
N GLY A 2 -17.03 -18.78 5.66
CA GLY A 2 -16.36 -17.47 5.77
C GLY A 2 -17.36 -16.33 5.85
N GLN A 3 -17.00 -15.23 6.50
CA GLN A 3 -17.82 -14.01 6.57
C GLN A 3 -17.03 -12.84 6.00
N PHE A 4 -17.74 -11.89 5.37
CA PHE A 4 -17.15 -10.68 4.83
C PHE A 4 -17.81 -9.45 5.44
N PHE A 5 -17.02 -8.40 5.62
CA PHE A 5 -17.43 -7.14 6.22
C PHE A 5 -16.88 -5.97 5.39
N GLU A 6 -17.63 -4.87 5.31
CA GLU A 6 -17.17 -3.64 4.65
C GLU A 6 -16.08 -2.92 5.46
N THR A 7 -16.13 -3.04 6.79
CA THR A 7 -15.19 -2.44 7.74
C THR A 7 -14.72 -3.48 8.73
N LEU A 8 -13.57 -3.26 9.38
CA LEU A 8 -13.11 -4.20 10.41
C LEU A 8 -14.08 -4.18 11.60
N PRO A 9 -14.69 -5.32 11.97
CA PRO A 9 -15.59 -5.36 13.12
C PRO A 9 -14.81 -5.09 14.42
N PRO A 10 -15.26 -4.16 15.28
CA PRO A 10 -14.58 -3.86 16.56
C PRO A 10 -14.39 -5.10 17.45
N SER A 11 -15.33 -6.06 17.41
CA SER A 11 -15.25 -7.33 18.15
C SER A 11 -14.07 -8.22 17.76
N LEU A 12 -13.40 -7.97 16.63
CA LEU A 12 -12.19 -8.68 16.21
C LEU A 12 -10.90 -8.03 16.73
N LEU A 13 -10.96 -6.79 17.22
CA LEU A 13 -9.76 -6.04 17.61
C LEU A 13 -8.98 -6.67 18.76
N PRO A 14 -9.58 -7.14 19.86
CA PRO A 14 -8.81 -7.72 20.96
C PRO A 14 -7.95 -8.89 20.46
N TRP A 15 -8.58 -9.82 19.73
CA TRP A 15 -7.88 -10.95 19.14
C TRP A 15 -6.82 -10.53 18.12
N LEU A 16 -7.10 -9.55 17.26
CA LEU A 16 -6.15 -9.05 16.26
C LEU A 16 -4.88 -8.50 16.93
N LEU A 17 -5.02 -7.70 17.98
CA LEU A 17 -3.91 -7.02 18.65
C LEU A 17 -3.02 -7.96 19.47
N GLU A 18 -3.51 -9.16 19.82
CA GLU A 18 -2.71 -10.20 20.49
C GLU A 18 -1.74 -10.93 19.55
N GLN A 19 -1.93 -10.79 18.23
CA GLN A 19 -1.18 -11.55 17.24
C GLN A 19 0.29 -11.08 17.18
N LYS A 20 1.20 -12.05 17.13
CA LYS A 20 2.66 -11.79 17.11
C LYS A 20 3.26 -11.95 15.72
N VAL A 21 2.51 -12.51 14.78
CA VAL A 21 2.91 -12.73 13.39
C VAL A 21 1.72 -12.48 12.47
N PHE A 22 2.00 -11.88 11.33
CA PHE A 22 1.03 -11.64 10.26
C PHE A 22 1.71 -11.74 8.90
N TYR A 23 0.91 -11.81 7.84
CA TYR A 23 1.40 -12.01 6.49
C TYR A 23 0.92 -10.89 5.60
N ILE A 24 1.82 -10.40 4.76
CA ILE A 24 1.54 -9.37 3.79
C ILE A 24 1.64 -9.95 2.40
N ALA A 25 0.57 -9.85 1.62
CA ALA A 25 0.58 -10.15 0.20
C ALA A 25 0.43 -8.85 -0.61
N SER A 26 1.20 -8.74 -1.68
CA SER A 26 1.15 -7.64 -2.65
C SER A 26 1.62 -8.14 -4.01
N ALA A 27 1.29 -7.44 -5.08
CA ALA A 27 1.73 -7.81 -6.41
C ALA A 27 1.86 -6.56 -7.28
N PRO A 28 2.82 -6.52 -8.23
CA PRO A 28 2.91 -5.43 -9.19
C PRO A 28 1.71 -5.46 -10.15
N LEU A 29 1.55 -4.43 -10.98
CA LEU A 29 0.52 -4.39 -12.03
C LEU A 29 0.90 -5.24 -13.23
N SER A 30 2.20 -5.42 -13.48
CA SER A 30 2.69 -6.27 -14.56
C SER A 30 2.21 -7.71 -14.37
N GLY A 31 1.64 -8.30 -15.42
CA GLY A 31 1.27 -9.72 -15.45
C GLY A 31 2.47 -10.68 -15.40
N ASP A 32 3.64 -10.20 -15.80
CA ASP A 32 4.92 -10.94 -15.72
C ASP A 32 5.67 -10.67 -14.40
N GLY A 33 5.15 -9.79 -13.56
CA GLY A 33 5.76 -9.48 -12.27
C GLY A 33 5.43 -10.53 -11.20
N HIS A 34 6.16 -10.49 -10.09
CA HIS A 34 6.08 -11.54 -9.08
C HIS A 34 5.15 -11.14 -7.93
N VAL A 35 4.22 -12.03 -7.60
CA VAL A 35 3.40 -11.90 -6.38
C VAL A 35 4.32 -12.09 -5.17
N ASN A 36 4.29 -11.12 -4.26
CA ASN A 36 5.02 -11.17 -3.01
C ASN A 36 4.12 -11.66 -1.88
N VAL A 37 4.65 -12.54 -1.03
CA VAL A 37 4.09 -12.89 0.27
C VAL A 37 5.20 -12.84 1.30
N SER A 38 5.05 -12.03 2.35
CA SER A 38 6.07 -11.85 3.38
C SER A 38 5.47 -12.00 4.77
N PRO A 39 5.99 -12.89 5.63
CA PRO A 39 5.66 -12.87 7.04
C PRO A 39 6.29 -11.64 7.71
N LYS A 40 5.60 -11.13 8.73
CA LYS A 40 6.02 -10.03 9.59
C LYS A 40 5.84 -10.49 11.04
N GLY A 41 6.87 -10.31 11.85
CA GLY A 41 6.84 -10.57 13.29
C GLY A 41 6.91 -9.28 14.07
N VAL A 42 6.27 -9.25 15.24
CA VAL A 42 6.44 -8.16 16.22
C VAL A 42 7.69 -8.40 17.05
N SER A 43 8.07 -7.41 17.87
CA SER A 43 9.17 -7.50 18.83
C SER A 43 8.73 -7.00 20.19
N ASP A 44 9.49 -7.38 21.20
CA ASP A 44 9.52 -6.80 22.55
C ASP A 44 10.15 -5.40 22.62
N LYS A 45 10.82 -4.93 21.56
CA LYS A 45 11.39 -3.58 21.49
C LYS A 45 10.44 -2.65 20.72
N GLY A 46 10.01 -1.56 21.34
CA GLY A 46 9.13 -0.57 20.72
C GLY A 46 7.68 -1.05 20.55
N GLY A 47 7.01 -0.56 19.52
CA GLY A 47 5.61 -0.84 19.23
C GLY A 47 4.64 0.22 19.76
N PRO A 48 3.32 0.07 19.55
CA PRO A 48 2.66 -1.04 18.84
C PRO A 48 3.17 -1.26 17.41
N PHE A 49 3.21 -2.51 16.96
CA PHE A 49 3.73 -2.88 15.63
C PHE A 49 2.68 -2.83 14.52
N PHE A 50 1.42 -2.84 14.89
CA PHE A 50 0.28 -2.61 14.01
C PHE A 50 -0.90 -2.15 14.85
N GLY A 51 -1.90 -1.57 14.19
CA GLY A 51 -3.08 -1.04 14.84
C GLY A 51 -4.12 -0.59 13.84
N VAL A 52 -5.11 0.14 14.33
CA VAL A 52 -6.22 0.64 13.51
C VAL A 52 -6.53 2.08 13.87
N LEU A 53 -7.06 2.84 12.91
CA LEU A 53 -7.66 4.14 13.19
C LEU A 53 -9.16 3.96 13.41
N LYS A 54 -9.64 4.44 14.56
CA LYS A 54 -11.04 4.38 14.96
C LYS A 54 -11.73 5.69 14.60
N GLU A 55 -12.81 5.60 13.85
CA GLU A 55 -13.70 6.72 13.56
C GLU A 55 -14.95 6.60 14.43
N PHE A 56 -15.36 7.67 15.09
CA PHE A 56 -16.57 7.71 15.91
C PHE A 56 -17.71 8.36 15.14
N LYS A 57 -18.87 7.68 15.03
CA LYS A 57 -20.01 8.10 14.20
C LYS A 57 -20.61 9.46 14.55
N ASN A 58 -20.32 9.99 15.74
CA ASN A 58 -20.73 11.33 16.17
C ASN A 58 -19.48 12.12 16.60
N GLY A 59 -19.06 13.10 15.80
CA GLY A 59 -17.79 13.85 15.95
C GLY A 59 -17.63 14.68 17.21
N ARG A 60 -17.53 14.05 18.39
CA ARG A 60 -17.07 14.69 19.63
C ARG A 60 -15.92 13.88 20.21
N SER A 61 -14.72 14.43 20.10
CA SER A 61 -13.59 14.05 20.94
C SER A 61 -13.93 14.45 22.37
N SER A 62 -14.40 13.51 23.18
CA SER A 62 -14.58 13.73 24.63
C SER A 62 -13.31 13.26 25.34
N VAL A 63 -12.48 14.21 25.73
CA VAL A 63 -11.68 14.11 26.95
C VAL A 63 -12.70 14.12 28.10
N GLY A 64 -12.68 13.08 28.93
CA GLY A 64 -13.58 12.94 30.08
C GLY A 64 -12.81 12.31 31.22
N ASP A 65 -12.68 13.09 32.29
CA ASP A 65 -12.13 12.74 33.59
C ASP A 65 -12.81 11.49 34.18
N GLY A 66 -12.02 10.74 34.94
CA GLY A 66 -12.45 9.54 35.65
C GLY A 66 -13.32 9.86 36.85
N ASP A 67 -14.30 8.98 37.07
CA ASP A 67 -14.90 8.72 38.37
C ASP A 67 -15.09 7.20 38.48
N ASP A 68 -14.52 6.63 39.54
CA ASP A 68 -14.42 5.20 39.79
C ASP A 68 -15.70 4.70 40.48
N GLY A 69 -16.36 3.71 39.87
CA GLY A 69 -17.46 2.95 40.48
C GLY A 69 -17.42 1.50 40.02
N ASP A 70 -17.16 0.60 40.98
CA ASP A 70 -17.24 -0.86 40.85
C ASP A 70 -18.63 -1.30 40.36
N ASP A 71 -18.72 -1.92 39.18
CA ASP A 71 -19.81 -2.85 38.80
C ASP A 71 -19.46 -3.59 37.47
N ASP A 72 -18.95 -4.82 37.60
CA ASP A 72 -18.47 -5.69 36.50
C ASP A 72 -19.54 -6.06 35.43
N ASP A 73 -20.83 -5.84 35.73
CA ASP A 73 -21.95 -6.14 34.83
C ASP A 73 -22.40 -4.93 33.98
N GLU A 74 -22.10 -3.69 34.39
CA GLU A 74 -22.31 -2.50 33.54
C GLU A 74 -21.21 -2.34 32.48
N GLU A 75 -19.98 -2.77 32.78
CA GLU A 75 -18.84 -2.66 31.87
C GLU A 75 -19.03 -3.46 30.56
N LYS A 76 -19.67 -4.64 30.63
CA LYS A 76 -20.00 -5.46 29.43
C LYS A 76 -21.12 -4.86 28.56
N LYS A 77 -22.08 -4.15 29.17
CA LYS A 77 -23.13 -3.43 28.44
C LYS A 77 -22.62 -2.11 27.86
N ALA A 78 -21.74 -1.41 28.57
CA ALA A 78 -21.10 -0.18 28.10
C ALA A 78 -20.12 -0.44 26.94
N THR A 79 -19.32 -1.50 27.00
CA THR A 79 -18.41 -1.91 25.92
C THR A 79 -19.15 -2.30 24.63
N THR A 80 -20.24 -3.07 24.74
CA THR A 80 -21.07 -3.43 23.57
C THR A 80 -21.86 -2.25 22.99
N ALA A 81 -22.22 -1.25 23.79
CA ALA A 81 -22.83 -0.01 23.30
C ALA A 81 -21.83 0.90 22.57
N ASN A 82 -20.59 0.98 23.07
CA ASN A 82 -19.53 1.79 22.47
C ASN A 82 -19.06 1.22 21.11
N ASP A 83 -19.05 -0.11 20.97
CA ASP A 83 -18.71 -0.81 19.72
C ASP A 83 -19.62 -0.46 18.53
N LYS A 84 -20.89 -0.09 18.77
CA LYS A 84 -21.82 0.29 17.69
C LYS A 84 -21.48 1.64 17.05
N ASN A 85 -20.74 2.48 17.77
CA ASN A 85 -20.39 3.84 17.35
C ASN A 85 -18.99 3.96 16.74
N VAL A 86 -18.22 2.88 16.74
CA VAL A 86 -16.88 2.83 16.14
C VAL A 86 -16.94 2.23 14.74
N VAL A 87 -16.33 2.91 13.78
CA VAL A 87 -16.09 2.41 12.43
C VAL A 87 -14.59 2.32 12.21
N ILE A 88 -14.12 1.22 11.63
CA ILE A 88 -12.69 0.99 11.41
C ILE A 88 -12.45 0.75 9.93
N ARG A 89 -11.97 1.80 9.27
CA ARG A 89 -11.68 1.82 7.82
C ARG A 89 -10.19 1.79 7.51
N GLN A 90 -9.34 1.93 8.51
CA GLN A 90 -7.91 1.96 8.30
C GLN A 90 -7.19 1.05 9.28
N PHE A 91 -6.25 0.30 8.73
CA PHE A 91 -5.27 -0.51 9.46
C PHE A 91 -3.89 0.04 9.17
N TRP A 92 -2.97 -0.04 10.12
CA TRP A 92 -1.58 0.32 9.88
C TRP A 92 -0.64 -0.72 10.45
N TYR A 93 0.54 -0.88 9.85
CA TYR A 93 1.62 -1.68 10.43
C TYR A 93 2.99 -1.03 10.24
N MET A 94 3.88 -1.26 11.20
CA MET A 94 5.27 -0.83 11.16
C MET A 94 6.07 -1.77 10.24
N ASP A 95 6.61 -1.21 9.16
CA ASP A 95 7.48 -1.95 8.25
C ASP A 95 8.94 -1.74 8.66
N LEU A 96 9.53 -2.83 9.17
CA LEU A 96 10.94 -2.89 9.51
C LEU A 96 11.78 -3.18 8.27
N THR A 97 13.01 -2.68 8.30
CA THR A 97 14.01 -2.91 7.28
C THR A 97 14.37 -4.39 7.23
N GLY A 98 14.50 -4.91 6.01
CA GLY A 98 15.01 -6.24 5.74
C GLY A 98 15.67 -6.26 4.35
N SER A 99 16.01 -7.45 3.87
CA SER A 99 16.60 -7.63 2.53
C SER A 99 15.61 -7.33 1.39
N GLY A 100 14.31 -7.58 1.61
CA GLY A 100 13.23 -7.33 0.66
C GLY A 100 12.64 -5.92 0.74
N ILE A 101 12.02 -5.45 -0.34
CA ILE A 101 11.28 -4.18 -0.42
C ILE A 101 10.02 -4.27 -1.31
N GLU A 102 9.60 -5.50 -1.63
CA GLU A 102 8.65 -5.78 -2.70
C GLU A 102 7.29 -5.15 -2.41
N THR A 103 6.78 -5.26 -1.17
CA THR A 103 5.53 -4.58 -0.79
C THR A 103 5.60 -3.08 -1.01
N THR A 104 6.57 -2.37 -0.42
CA THR A 104 6.69 -0.92 -0.59
C THR A 104 6.80 -0.53 -2.07
N SER A 105 7.52 -1.31 -2.87
CA SER A 105 7.61 -1.08 -4.31
C SER A 105 6.28 -1.25 -5.05
N HIS A 106 5.51 -2.29 -4.73
CA HIS A 106 4.17 -2.49 -5.31
C HIS A 106 3.20 -1.38 -4.87
N LEU A 107 3.37 -0.85 -3.66
CA LEU A 107 2.53 0.24 -3.15
C LEU A 107 2.86 1.59 -3.80
N HIS A 108 4.14 1.85 -4.09
CA HIS A 108 4.57 3.03 -4.82
C HIS A 108 4.27 2.99 -6.32
N GLU A 109 4.01 1.80 -6.87
CA GLU A 109 3.67 1.66 -8.29
C GLU A 109 2.40 2.46 -8.62
N PRO A 110 2.46 3.44 -9.55
CA PRO A 110 1.33 4.30 -9.85
C PRO A 110 0.08 3.53 -10.26
N GLY A 111 -1.05 3.80 -9.58
CA GLY A 111 -2.32 3.12 -9.83
C GLY A 111 -2.47 1.75 -9.17
N ASN A 112 -1.46 1.26 -8.44
CA ASN A 112 -1.51 -0.02 -7.75
C ASN A 112 -1.96 0.09 -6.30
N GLY A 113 -1.05 0.05 -5.32
CA GLY A 113 -1.40 0.05 -3.90
C GLY A 113 -2.05 -1.24 -3.38
N ARG A 114 -2.27 -2.29 -4.19
CA ARG A 114 -3.02 -3.47 -3.72
C ARG A 114 -2.24 -4.23 -2.64
N ILE A 115 -2.90 -4.48 -1.51
CA ILE A 115 -2.34 -5.22 -0.40
C ILE A 115 -3.39 -6.10 0.26
N THR A 116 -2.95 -7.24 0.79
CA THR A 116 -3.73 -8.06 1.73
C THR A 116 -2.90 -8.31 2.97
N VAL A 117 -3.49 -8.05 4.14
CA VAL A 117 -2.90 -8.39 5.44
C VAL A 117 -3.66 -9.60 5.98
N MET A 118 -2.95 -10.65 6.37
CA MET A 118 -3.55 -11.87 6.90
C MET A 118 -3.01 -12.21 8.29
N PHE A 119 -3.92 -12.57 9.19
CA PHE A 119 -3.63 -13.08 10.53
C PHE A 119 -4.23 -14.47 10.69
N ASN A 120 -3.52 -15.33 11.41
CA ASN A 120 -3.95 -16.70 11.71
C ASN A 120 -3.86 -16.94 13.22
N ALA A 121 -4.86 -17.59 13.80
CA ALA A 121 -4.78 -18.09 15.17
C ALA A 121 -3.89 -19.33 15.18
N PHE A 122 -2.85 -19.30 16.00
CA PHE A 122 -2.01 -20.47 16.29
C PHE A 122 -2.30 -21.07 17.68
N SER A 123 -3.17 -20.43 18.46
CA SER A 123 -3.65 -20.90 19.74
C SER A 123 -5.11 -20.49 19.93
N GLY A 124 -5.81 -21.14 20.86
CA GLY A 124 -7.22 -20.89 21.11
C GLY A 124 -8.13 -21.30 19.93
N PRO A 125 -9.34 -20.71 19.83
CA PRO A 125 -10.27 -21.02 18.74
C PRO A 125 -9.67 -20.68 17.36
N PRO A 126 -9.78 -21.59 16.37
CA PRO A 126 -9.15 -21.40 15.08
C PRO A 126 -9.82 -20.25 14.31
N ARG A 127 -8.99 -19.41 13.68
CA ARG A 127 -9.43 -18.21 12.97
C ARG A 127 -8.40 -17.78 11.95
N ILE A 128 -8.86 -17.34 10.78
CA ILE A 128 -8.08 -16.59 9.81
C ILE A 128 -8.81 -15.29 9.54
N LEU A 129 -8.09 -14.16 9.60
CA LEU A 129 -8.58 -12.83 9.26
C LEU A 129 -7.78 -12.29 8.07
N ARG A 130 -8.47 -11.73 7.08
CA ARG A 130 -7.87 -11.02 5.95
C ARG A 130 -8.41 -9.60 5.89
N ILE A 131 -7.52 -8.64 5.78
CA ILE A 131 -7.81 -7.24 5.51
C ILE A 131 -7.37 -6.97 4.09
N PHE A 132 -8.32 -6.64 3.22
CA PHE A 132 -8.08 -6.27 1.83
C PHE A 132 -8.14 -4.75 1.72
N GLY A 133 -7.22 -4.16 0.96
CA GLY A 133 -7.20 -2.71 0.84
C GLY A 133 -6.15 -2.15 -0.11
N LYS A 134 -5.98 -0.83 0.03
CA LYS A 134 -4.92 -0.06 -0.63
C LYS A 134 -3.92 0.42 0.40
N GLY A 135 -2.65 0.08 0.21
CA GLY A 135 -1.56 0.47 1.08
C GLY A 135 -0.87 1.75 0.62
N THR A 136 -0.51 2.60 1.57
CA THR A 136 0.28 3.82 1.38
C THR A 136 1.50 3.77 2.31
N PRO A 137 2.73 3.74 1.77
CA PRO A 137 3.93 3.81 2.59
C PRO A 137 4.16 5.23 3.12
N LEU A 138 4.16 5.38 4.43
CA LEU A 138 4.59 6.59 5.13
C LEU A 138 6.05 6.39 5.50
N GLU A 139 6.99 6.95 4.73
CA GLU A 139 8.42 6.66 4.89
C GLU A 139 9.05 7.41 6.07
N TYR A 140 10.03 6.75 6.71
CA TYR A 140 10.77 7.30 7.85
C TYR A 140 11.36 8.68 7.54
N GLY A 141 11.11 9.63 8.44
CA GLY A 141 11.57 11.02 8.33
C GLY A 141 10.64 11.94 7.54
N THR A 142 9.54 11.44 6.98
CA THR A 142 8.51 12.30 6.37
C THR A 142 7.54 12.87 7.42
N PRO A 143 6.87 14.01 7.15
CA PRO A 143 5.85 14.56 8.04
C PRO A 143 4.74 13.56 8.37
N ALA A 144 4.20 12.88 7.34
CA ALA A 144 3.12 11.91 7.52
C ALA A 144 3.52 10.71 8.41
N PHE A 145 4.78 10.26 8.33
CA PHE A 145 5.30 9.25 9.25
C PHE A 145 5.35 9.76 10.70
N ASN A 146 5.82 10.99 10.91
CA ASN A 146 5.88 11.58 12.25
C ASN A 146 4.48 11.78 12.86
N ASP A 147 3.49 12.12 12.03
CA ASP A 147 2.12 12.35 12.47
C ASP A 147 1.42 11.05 12.89
N ILE A 148 1.58 9.96 12.13
CA ILE A 148 1.03 8.66 12.55
C ILE A 148 1.74 8.12 13.79
N VAL A 149 3.06 8.30 13.89
CA VAL A 149 3.84 7.89 15.06
C VAL A 149 3.35 8.59 16.33
N ARG A 150 3.11 9.91 16.25
CA ARG A 150 2.57 10.69 17.37
C ARG A 150 1.14 10.31 17.70
N SER A 151 0.25 10.30 16.70
CA SER A 151 -1.19 10.10 16.93
C SER A 151 -1.55 8.69 17.41
N GLN A 152 -0.74 7.69 17.07
CA GLN A 152 -0.95 6.29 17.48
C GLN A 152 0.00 5.87 18.61
N ASN A 153 0.74 6.81 19.21
CA ASN A 153 1.71 6.58 20.28
C ASN A 153 2.70 5.43 19.98
N ILE A 154 3.27 5.46 18.78
CA ILE A 154 4.15 4.40 18.28
C ILE A 154 5.57 4.64 18.78
N THR A 155 6.14 3.67 19.49
CA THR A 155 7.57 3.65 19.80
C THR A 155 8.32 2.99 18.65
N ILE A 156 9.03 3.77 17.84
CA ILE A 156 9.84 3.27 16.74
C ILE A 156 11.15 2.65 17.23
N ILE A 157 11.70 1.74 16.44
CA ILE A 157 13.01 1.12 16.69
C ILE A 157 13.99 1.33 15.53
N PRO A 158 15.32 1.26 15.77
CA PRO A 158 16.30 1.22 14.69
C PRO A 158 15.96 0.17 13.65
N GLY A 159 15.93 0.57 12.38
CA GLY A 159 15.45 -0.27 11.29
C GLY A 159 14.00 -0.03 10.89
N THR A 160 13.21 0.78 11.62
CA THR A 160 11.90 1.23 11.12
C THR A 160 12.09 2.05 9.85
N ARG A 161 11.54 1.61 8.72
CA ARG A 161 11.68 2.32 7.43
C ARG A 161 10.39 2.98 6.96
N SER A 162 9.25 2.44 7.36
CA SER A 162 7.94 3.03 7.03
C SER A 162 6.88 2.60 8.05
N ILE A 163 5.80 3.37 8.15
CA ILE A 163 4.50 2.85 8.57
C ILE A 163 3.67 2.66 7.31
N ILE A 164 3.11 1.48 7.09
CA ILE A 164 2.21 1.25 5.96
C ILE A 164 0.78 1.45 6.46
N LEU A 165 0.12 2.47 5.92
CA LEU A 165 -1.30 2.72 6.15
C LEU A 165 -2.12 1.96 5.11
N VAL A 166 -3.16 1.25 5.52
CA VAL A 166 -4.01 0.44 4.65
C VAL A 166 -5.44 0.95 4.76
N ASP A 167 -5.93 1.53 3.66
CA ASP A 167 -7.34 1.86 3.48
C ASP A 167 -8.12 0.58 3.18
N ILE A 168 -8.95 0.17 4.13
CA ILE A 168 -9.71 -1.08 4.11
C ILE A 168 -10.91 -0.89 3.18
N HIS A 169 -11.04 -1.76 2.19
CA HIS A 169 -12.27 -1.86 1.40
C HIS A 169 -13.11 -3.11 1.71
N GLN A 170 -12.51 -4.11 2.36
CA GLN A 170 -13.18 -5.35 2.73
C GLN A 170 -12.36 -6.12 3.76
N VAL A 171 -13.05 -6.79 4.67
CA VAL A 171 -12.47 -7.73 5.63
C VAL A 171 -13.12 -9.09 5.43
N GLY A 172 -12.33 -10.16 5.50
CA GLY A 172 -12.82 -11.54 5.39
C GLY A 172 -12.34 -12.41 6.54
N THR A 173 -13.22 -13.22 7.12
CA THR A 173 -12.87 -14.24 8.13
C THR A 173 -13.11 -15.64 7.60
N SER A 174 -12.31 -16.60 8.07
CA SER A 174 -12.52 -18.03 7.78
C SER A 174 -12.10 -18.89 8.98
N CYS A 175 -12.61 -20.13 9.05
CA CYS A 175 -12.53 -20.98 10.25
C CYS A 175 -11.15 -21.56 10.54
N GLY A 176 -10.29 -21.78 9.54
CA GLY A 176 -8.91 -22.22 9.78
C GLY A 176 -8.76 -23.59 10.46
N PHE A 177 -9.71 -24.50 10.34
CA PHE A 177 -9.72 -25.80 11.04
C PHE A 177 -8.51 -26.71 10.75
N SER A 178 -7.79 -26.47 9.65
CA SER A 178 -6.57 -27.18 9.31
C SER A 178 -5.29 -26.49 9.79
N MET A 179 -5.38 -25.32 10.43
CA MET A 179 -4.23 -24.59 10.92
C MET A 179 -3.67 -25.28 12.17
N PRO A 180 -2.35 -25.59 12.21
CA PRO A 180 -1.75 -26.23 13.37
C PRO A 180 -1.68 -25.27 14.56
N CYS A 181 -1.68 -25.84 15.77
CA CYS A 181 -1.38 -25.09 16.98
C CYS A 181 0.13 -24.90 17.15
N TYR A 182 0.55 -23.73 17.64
CA TYR A 182 1.92 -23.45 18.05
C TYR A 182 1.94 -22.67 19.36
N ASP A 183 2.95 -22.95 20.18
CA ASP A 183 3.26 -22.16 21.37
C ASP A 183 4.25 -21.05 21.04
N PHE A 184 4.00 -19.86 21.61
CA PHE A 184 4.96 -18.77 21.52
C PHE A 184 6.12 -19.02 22.50
N VAL A 185 7.35 -19.03 21.97
CA VAL A 185 8.56 -19.21 22.79
C VAL A 185 9.19 -17.87 23.13
N SER A 186 9.61 -17.09 22.12
CA SER A 186 10.29 -15.80 22.32
C SER A 186 10.37 -14.99 21.02
N PHE A 187 10.75 -13.71 21.15
CA PHE A 187 11.10 -12.85 20.02
C PHE A 187 12.55 -13.08 19.58
N ARG A 188 12.81 -12.98 18.26
CA ARG A 188 14.17 -13.12 17.70
C ARG A 188 14.87 -11.75 17.72
N PRO A 189 16.05 -11.61 18.33
CA PRO A 189 16.73 -10.30 18.44
C PRO A 189 17.51 -9.90 17.18
N THR A 190 17.82 -10.86 16.31
CA THR A 190 18.79 -10.71 15.21
C THR A 190 18.52 -9.52 14.30
N LEU A 191 17.24 -9.26 13.95
CA LEU A 191 16.89 -8.15 13.09
C LEU A 191 17.17 -6.81 13.77
N ASN A 192 16.74 -6.68 15.02
CA ASN A 192 16.90 -5.46 15.82
C ASN A 192 18.38 -5.16 16.05
N ASP A 193 19.15 -6.16 16.50
CA ASP A 193 20.59 -5.99 16.76
C ASP A 193 21.36 -5.60 15.50
N PHE A 194 20.96 -6.14 14.34
CA PHE A 194 21.58 -5.81 13.06
C PHE A 194 21.35 -4.34 12.68
N PHE A 195 20.12 -3.83 12.81
CA PHE A 195 19.80 -2.45 12.43
C PHE A 195 20.12 -1.42 13.51
N GLU A 196 20.17 -1.80 14.79
CA GLU A 196 20.74 -0.97 15.86
C GLU A 196 22.20 -0.61 15.55
N LYS A 197 23.01 -1.61 15.17
CA LYS A 197 24.42 -1.39 14.78
C LYS A 197 24.55 -0.48 13.56
N ARG A 198 23.76 -0.71 12.51
CA ARG A 198 23.81 0.14 11.29
C ARG A 198 23.35 1.57 11.55
N ALA A 199 22.31 1.75 12.35
CA ALA A 199 21.85 3.09 12.73
C ALA A 199 22.89 3.81 13.61
N ALA A 200 23.58 3.09 14.50
CA ALA A 200 24.70 3.64 15.26
C ALA A 200 25.88 4.03 14.37
N SER A 201 26.25 3.19 13.39
CA SER A 201 27.28 3.51 12.39
C SER A 201 26.95 4.77 11.60
N GLU A 202 25.70 4.91 11.14
CA GLU A 202 25.23 6.12 10.45
C GLU A 202 25.40 7.37 11.32
N ARG A 203 24.95 7.32 12.58
CA ARG A 203 25.10 8.44 13.54
C ARG A 203 26.55 8.78 13.85
N ALA A 204 27.44 7.79 13.83
CA ALA A 204 28.87 7.97 14.03
C ALA A 204 29.61 8.44 12.75
N GLY A 205 28.90 8.74 11.66
CA GLY A 205 29.48 9.17 10.39
C GLY A 205 30.13 8.04 9.57
N LYS A 206 30.00 6.78 10.00
CA LYS A 206 30.50 5.60 9.28
C LYS A 206 29.49 5.16 8.21
N ARG A 207 29.26 6.03 7.23
CA ARG A 207 28.18 5.91 6.25
C ARG A 207 28.25 4.65 5.36
N GLU A 208 29.45 4.13 5.10
CA GLU A 208 29.63 2.87 4.37
C GLU A 208 28.93 1.68 5.06
N ASP A 209 28.98 1.62 6.39
CA ASP A 209 28.30 0.61 7.21
C ASP A 209 26.91 1.06 7.69
N GLY A 210 26.53 2.28 7.32
CA GLY A 210 25.31 2.94 7.75
C GLY A 210 24.04 2.27 7.24
N ILE A 211 22.91 2.72 7.79
CA ILE A 211 21.59 2.24 7.39
C ILE A 211 21.15 2.85 6.05
N GLU A 212 21.58 4.07 5.73
CA GLU A 212 21.21 4.75 4.48
C GLU A 212 21.78 4.01 3.27
N ARG A 213 23.06 3.65 3.33
CA ARG A 213 23.71 2.87 2.28
C ARG A 213 23.15 1.46 2.17
N TYR A 214 22.72 0.86 3.28
CA TYR A 214 21.99 -0.41 3.25
C TYR A 214 20.67 -0.28 2.49
N TRP A 215 19.90 0.76 2.74
CA TRP A 215 18.66 1.02 2.00
C TRP A 215 18.93 1.28 0.52
N ALA A 216 19.96 2.05 0.17
CA ALA A 216 20.38 2.23 -1.21
C ALA A 216 20.74 0.91 -1.89
N TYR A 217 21.49 0.05 -1.21
CA TYR A 217 21.94 -1.23 -1.75
C TYR A 217 20.81 -2.27 -1.89
N LYS A 218 19.94 -2.41 -0.88
CA LYS A 218 18.95 -3.52 -0.81
C LYS A 218 17.49 -3.12 -0.98
N ASN A 219 17.14 -1.87 -0.71
CA ASN A 219 15.75 -1.40 -0.64
C ASN A 219 15.45 -0.26 -1.63
N ALA A 220 16.40 0.19 -2.44
CA ALA A 220 16.12 1.16 -3.50
C ALA A 220 15.24 0.55 -4.61
N TRP A 221 15.39 -0.74 -4.89
CA TRP A 221 14.70 -1.40 -6.01
C TRP A 221 14.18 -2.78 -5.61
N SER A 222 13.00 -3.16 -6.10
CA SER A 222 12.45 -4.51 -5.98
C SER A 222 13.15 -5.51 -6.91
N MET A 223 12.81 -6.79 -6.77
CA MET A 223 13.27 -7.82 -7.70
C MET A 223 12.77 -7.63 -9.14
N ASP A 224 11.60 -7.00 -9.31
CA ASP A 224 10.98 -6.69 -10.60
C ASP A 224 11.40 -5.32 -11.16
N GLY A 225 12.38 -4.66 -10.53
CA GLY A 225 12.89 -3.36 -11.00
C GLY A 225 11.97 -2.17 -10.70
N LEU A 226 11.05 -2.30 -9.74
CA LEU A 226 10.23 -1.18 -9.27
C LEU A 226 10.96 -0.39 -8.18
N PRO A 227 10.83 0.94 -8.13
CA PRO A 227 11.41 1.74 -7.06
C PRO A 227 10.83 1.34 -5.71
N GLY A 228 11.68 1.22 -4.70
CA GLY A 228 11.32 0.88 -3.32
C GLY A 228 11.32 2.11 -2.43
N LEU A 229 12.14 2.09 -1.38
CA LEU A 229 12.25 3.20 -0.45
C LEU A 229 12.83 4.43 -1.18
N GLN A 230 12.09 5.53 -1.25
CA GLN A 230 12.49 6.73 -2.01
C GLN A 230 13.81 7.30 -1.49
N ARG A 231 13.98 7.33 -0.17
CA ARG A 231 15.24 7.73 0.47
C ARG A 231 16.41 6.83 0.04
N GLY A 232 16.18 5.53 -0.06
CA GLY A 232 17.18 4.58 -0.57
C GLY A 232 17.53 4.84 -2.04
N VAL A 233 16.53 5.12 -2.89
CA VAL A 233 16.74 5.48 -4.30
C VAL A 233 17.61 6.73 -4.41
N ASN A 234 17.30 7.77 -3.64
CA ASN A 234 18.07 9.02 -3.63
C ASN A 234 19.51 8.77 -3.17
N THR A 235 19.70 8.07 -2.05
CA THR A 235 21.04 7.72 -1.55
C THR A 235 21.83 6.88 -2.56
N ALA A 236 21.18 5.99 -3.32
CA ALA A 236 21.86 5.21 -4.36
C ALA A 236 22.44 6.10 -5.46
N VAL A 237 21.75 7.18 -5.82
CA VAL A 237 22.24 8.17 -6.79
C VAL A 237 23.35 9.03 -6.19
N THR A 238 23.12 9.61 -5.01
CA THR A 238 24.09 10.54 -4.40
C THR A 238 25.40 9.86 -4.03
N ASP A 239 25.33 8.63 -3.53
CA ASP A 239 26.48 7.90 -3.00
C ASP A 239 27.00 6.85 -4.00
N ASN A 240 26.49 6.86 -5.24
CA ASN A 240 26.82 5.97 -6.34
C ASN A 240 26.78 4.47 -5.95
N VAL A 241 25.72 4.07 -5.25
CA VAL A 241 25.53 2.68 -4.78
C VAL A 241 24.81 1.88 -5.85
N LYS A 242 25.47 0.85 -6.38
CA LYS A 242 24.82 -0.10 -7.28
C LYS A 242 23.87 -1.02 -6.50
N PRO A 243 22.57 -1.09 -6.83
CA PRO A 243 21.63 -1.98 -6.15
C PRO A 243 22.01 -3.46 -6.29
N ILE A 244 21.64 -4.25 -5.28
CA ILE A 244 21.87 -5.70 -5.27
C ILE A 244 21.04 -6.40 -6.35
N LYS A 245 21.63 -7.39 -7.02
CA LYS A 245 20.88 -8.34 -7.84
C LYS A 245 20.08 -9.28 -6.93
N LYS A 246 18.74 -9.22 -7.00
CA LYS A 246 17.85 -10.01 -6.13
C LYS A 246 17.53 -11.40 -6.69
N MET A 247 17.20 -11.51 -7.98
CA MET A 247 16.77 -12.76 -8.60
C MET A 247 17.89 -13.38 -9.45
N VAL A 248 17.96 -14.71 -9.44
CA VAL A 248 18.95 -15.50 -10.17
C VAL A 248 18.26 -16.59 -11.00
N GLY A 249 18.99 -17.16 -11.96
CA GLY A 249 18.46 -18.21 -12.84
C GLY A 249 17.72 -17.67 -14.08
N PRO A 250 17.19 -18.58 -14.91
CA PRO A 250 16.62 -18.25 -16.22
C PRO A 250 15.33 -17.42 -16.15
N TYR A 251 14.65 -17.43 -15.01
CA TYR A 251 13.41 -16.68 -14.77
C TYR A 251 13.65 -15.30 -14.13
N ALA A 252 14.90 -14.93 -13.87
CA ALA A 252 15.20 -13.60 -13.36
C ALA A 252 14.90 -12.54 -14.44
N PRO A 253 14.28 -11.39 -14.09
CA PRO A 253 14.08 -10.29 -15.01
C PRO A 253 15.39 -9.91 -15.70
N SER A 254 15.38 -9.89 -17.03
CA SER A 254 16.58 -9.57 -17.79
C SER A 254 16.96 -8.09 -17.56
N SER A 255 18.25 -7.79 -17.42
CA SER A 255 18.71 -6.39 -17.28
C SER A 255 18.29 -5.48 -18.44
N LYS A 256 17.85 -6.05 -19.58
CA LYS A 256 17.35 -5.30 -20.74
C LYS A 256 15.91 -4.80 -20.56
N SER A 257 15.13 -5.35 -19.62
CA SER A 257 13.81 -4.80 -19.25
C SER A 257 13.88 -3.68 -18.19
N ASN A 258 15.05 -3.49 -17.57
CA ASN A 258 15.30 -2.41 -16.58
C ASN A 258 15.54 -1.04 -17.21
N GLY A 259 15.57 -0.95 -18.55
CA GLY A 259 15.52 0.33 -19.23
C GLY A 259 14.06 0.75 -19.31
N HIS A 260 13.61 1.59 -18.39
CA HIS A 260 12.34 2.31 -18.46
C HIS A 260 11.25 1.48 -19.15
N SER A 261 10.50 0.68 -18.40
CA SER A 261 9.09 0.61 -18.75
C SER A 261 8.58 2.06 -18.60
N LYS A 262 8.77 2.86 -19.66
CA LYS A 262 7.80 3.86 -20.03
C LYS A 262 6.53 3.09 -19.85
N GLY A 263 5.76 3.48 -18.83
CA GLY A 263 4.39 3.03 -18.74
C GLY A 263 3.89 3.09 -20.16
N ARG A 264 3.17 2.05 -20.57
CA ARG A 264 2.42 2.06 -21.81
C ARG A 264 1.31 3.12 -21.70
N SER A 265 1.64 4.36 -21.32
CA SER A 265 1.22 5.55 -22.04
C SER A 265 1.07 5.09 -23.47
N ARG A 266 -0.17 5.07 -23.94
CA ARG A 266 -0.45 4.99 -25.35
C ARG A 266 0.19 6.24 -25.95
N ALA A 267 1.51 6.21 -26.13
CA ALA A 267 2.18 7.15 -26.99
C ALA A 267 1.52 6.92 -28.34
N LEU A 268 0.73 7.90 -28.78
CA LEU A 268 0.13 7.90 -30.10
C LEU A 268 1.27 7.60 -31.07
N THR A 269 1.29 6.41 -31.66
CA THR A 269 2.30 6.09 -32.66
C THR A 269 2.09 7.02 -33.86
N PRO A 270 3.11 7.24 -34.71
CA PRO A 270 2.91 7.99 -35.96
C PRO A 270 1.70 7.50 -36.75
N GLU A 271 1.39 6.19 -36.70
CA GLU A 271 0.20 5.59 -37.31
C GLU A 271 -1.10 6.09 -36.67
N HIS A 272 -1.16 6.25 -35.34
CA HIS A 272 -2.34 6.82 -34.66
C HIS A 272 -2.52 8.30 -35.03
N LEU A 273 -1.42 9.06 -35.16
CA LEU A 273 -1.48 10.47 -35.58
C LEU A 273 -1.95 10.60 -37.03
N ILE A 274 -1.47 9.73 -37.92
CA ILE A 274 -1.93 9.64 -39.31
C ILE A 274 -3.42 9.28 -39.33
N LEU A 275 -3.85 8.28 -38.55
CA LEU A 275 -5.25 7.89 -38.47
C LEU A 275 -6.14 9.05 -38.00
N VAL A 276 -5.73 9.79 -36.97
CA VAL A 276 -6.45 10.98 -36.49
C VAL A 276 -6.51 12.06 -37.56
N ALA A 277 -5.44 12.30 -38.30
CA ALA A 277 -5.41 13.28 -39.40
C ALA A 277 -6.31 12.87 -40.59
N VAL A 278 -6.35 11.58 -40.92
CA VAL A 278 -7.24 11.05 -41.96
C VAL A 278 -8.71 11.15 -41.54
N LEU A 279 -9.03 10.79 -40.30
CA LEU A 279 -10.40 10.87 -39.77
C LEU A 279 -10.88 12.32 -39.63
N SER A 280 -10.01 13.25 -39.22
CA SER A 280 -10.37 14.67 -39.11
C SER A 280 -10.54 15.34 -40.49
N SER A 281 -9.70 14.99 -41.47
CA SER A 281 -9.86 15.50 -42.84
C SER A 281 -11.11 14.94 -43.53
N LEU A 282 -11.42 13.65 -43.37
CA LEU A 282 -12.65 13.05 -43.90
C LEU A 282 -13.91 13.67 -43.28
N THR A 283 -13.93 13.84 -41.96
CA THR A 283 -15.09 14.47 -41.27
C THR A 283 -15.26 15.93 -41.71
N THR A 284 -14.17 16.68 -41.87
CA THR A 284 -14.21 18.05 -42.40
C THR A 284 -14.72 18.09 -43.84
N ALA A 285 -14.25 17.20 -44.71
CA ALA A 285 -14.71 17.11 -46.10
C ALA A 285 -16.22 16.78 -46.19
N VAL A 286 -16.70 15.85 -45.37
CA VAL A 286 -18.13 15.51 -45.29
C VAL A 286 -18.95 16.71 -44.82
N LEU A 287 -18.50 17.43 -43.78
CA LEU A 287 -19.19 18.63 -43.29
C LEU A 287 -19.24 19.75 -44.34
N VAL A 288 -18.14 19.96 -45.09
CA VAL A 288 -18.10 20.92 -46.20
C VAL A 288 -19.05 20.51 -47.32
N LEU A 289 -19.10 19.23 -47.70
CA LEU A 289 -20.03 18.73 -48.72
C LEU A 289 -21.50 18.86 -48.28
N LEU A 290 -21.80 18.62 -47.00
CA LEU A 290 -23.13 18.84 -46.45
C LEU A 290 -23.50 20.32 -46.45
N MET A 291 -22.59 21.20 -46.03
CA MET A 291 -22.80 22.66 -46.10
C MET A 291 -23.00 23.14 -47.54
N LEU A 292 -22.20 22.67 -48.49
CA LEU A 292 -22.35 23.00 -49.91
C LEU A 292 -23.65 22.45 -50.50
N ARG A 293 -24.14 21.29 -50.04
CA ARG A 293 -25.48 20.79 -50.40
C ARG A 293 -26.60 21.64 -49.81
N VAL A 294 -26.47 22.08 -48.56
CA VAL A 294 -27.45 22.96 -47.91
C VAL A 294 -27.51 24.32 -48.64
N VAL A 295 -26.36 24.96 -48.84
CA VAL A 295 -26.26 26.25 -49.57
C VAL A 295 -26.66 26.10 -51.05
N GLY A 296 -26.31 24.99 -51.69
CA GLY A 296 -26.72 24.67 -53.05
C GLY A 296 -28.24 24.48 -53.17
N ASN A 297 -28.87 23.81 -52.21
CA ASN A 297 -30.33 23.67 -52.15
C ASN A 297 -31.03 25.00 -51.85
N GLU A 298 -30.45 25.86 -51.01
CA GLU A 298 -31.00 27.20 -50.77
C GLU A 298 -30.93 28.08 -52.03
N ARG A 299 -29.84 27.99 -52.81
CA ARG A 299 -29.74 28.69 -54.11
C ARG A 299 -30.71 28.14 -55.16
N ILE A 300 -31.03 26.85 -55.14
CA ILE A 300 -32.05 26.26 -56.03
C ILE A 300 -33.48 26.67 -55.61
N MET A 301 -33.74 26.83 -54.31
CA MET A 301 -35.01 27.37 -53.80
C MET A 301 -35.21 28.86 -54.15
N LEU A 302 -34.15 29.68 -54.11
CA LEU A 302 -34.20 31.10 -54.48
C LEU A 302 -34.19 31.36 -56.00
N GLY A 303 -33.79 30.38 -56.82
CA GLY A 303 -33.71 30.49 -58.29
C GLY A 303 -34.98 30.11 -59.06
N ARG A 304 -36.03 29.62 -58.39
CA ARG A 304 -37.36 29.34 -58.98
C ARG A 304 -38.40 30.29 -58.41
N GLY A 305 -38.26 31.57 -58.74
CA GLY A 305 -39.22 32.60 -58.35
C GLY A 305 -39.18 33.79 -59.29
N ILE A 306 -40.04 33.75 -60.31
CA ILE A 306 -40.64 34.91 -60.99
C ILE A 306 -39.73 35.63 -62.00
N TRP A 307 -39.88 35.26 -63.28
CA TRP A 307 -39.95 36.24 -64.38
C TRP A 307 -41.33 36.08 -65.04
N ARG A 308 -42.09 37.18 -65.03
CA ARG A 308 -43.19 37.47 -65.95
C ARG A 308 -42.63 37.83 -67.32
#